data_AF-A0A4Q1V2W8-F1
#
_entry.id   AF-A0A4Q1V2W8-F1
#
_cell.length_a   1.000
_cell.length_b   1.000
_cell.length_c   1.000
_cell.angle_alpha   90.00
_cell.angle_beta   90.00
_cell.angle_gamma   90.00
#
_symmetry.space_group_name_H-M   'P 1'
#
loop_
_entity.id
_entity.type
_entity.pdbx_description
1 polymer ?
#
loop_
_entity_poly.entity_id
_entity_poly.type
_entity_poly.pdbx_seq_one_letter_code
_entity_poly.pdbx_strand_id
1 'polypeptide(L)'
;MSPLAHARRAAVWLLATPQRLLGAASAMVVVVLVCTFLVAWSGIYSVAASKGHFQIVDYFLRFGMENSVKAHAPSISLSEENDEDRARLGAAHFHAGCAYCHGSPGTPISPVAASMLPPPPDLRDKVSLWRDGEL
;
A
#
# COMPACT_ATOMS: atom_id res chain seq x y z
N MET A 1 -22.65 -29.24 -30.39
CA MET A 1 -22.83 -27.80 -30.70
C MET A 1 -21.59 -27.06 -30.23
N SER A 2 -20.98 -26.19 -31.05
CA SER A 2 -19.67 -25.61 -30.71
C SER A 2 -19.77 -24.52 -29.61
N PRO A 3 -18.77 -24.40 -28.72
CA PRO A 3 -18.72 -23.36 -27.68
C PRO A 3 -18.77 -21.94 -28.28
N LEU A 4 -18.21 -21.77 -29.48
CA LEU A 4 -18.24 -20.53 -30.25
C LEU A 4 -19.67 -20.08 -30.62
N ALA A 5 -20.58 -21.02 -30.87
CA ALA A 5 -21.98 -20.72 -31.19
C ALA A 5 -22.81 -20.31 -29.95
N HIS A 6 -22.37 -20.68 -28.74
CA HIS A 6 -22.97 -20.21 -27.49
C HIS A 6 -22.47 -18.80 -27.15
N ALA A 7 -21.16 -18.57 -27.26
CA ALA A 7 -20.55 -17.26 -27.03
C ALA A 7 -21.12 -16.18 -27.97
N ARG A 8 -21.28 -16.47 -29.28
CA ARG A 8 -21.88 -15.52 -30.24
C ARG A 8 -23.32 -15.16 -29.90
N ARG A 9 -24.13 -16.15 -29.48
CA ARG A 9 -25.54 -15.91 -29.14
C ARG A 9 -25.70 -15.13 -27.84
N ALA A 10 -24.88 -15.44 -26.82
CA ALA A 10 -24.85 -14.68 -25.58
C ALA A 10 -24.43 -13.22 -25.82
N ALA A 11 -23.40 -12.99 -26.65
CA ALA A 11 -22.94 -11.64 -26.99
C ALA A 11 -24.01 -10.81 -27.72
N VAL A 12 -24.69 -11.38 -28.72
CA VAL A 12 -25.77 -10.69 -29.44
C VAL A 12 -26.97 -10.39 -28.52
N TRP A 13 -27.31 -11.30 -27.60
CA TRP A 13 -28.41 -11.10 -26.65
C TRP A 13 -28.10 -10.05 -25.58
N LEU A 14 -26.85 -10.00 -25.09
CA LEU A 14 -26.36 -9.02 -24.14
C LEU A 14 -26.32 -7.61 -24.76
N LEU A 15 -25.80 -7.49 -25.98
CA LEU A 15 -25.70 -6.22 -26.71
C LEU A 15 -27.03 -5.71 -27.29
N ALA A 16 -28.11 -6.50 -27.20
CA ALA A 16 -29.41 -6.15 -27.76
C ALA A 16 -30.12 -4.99 -27.01
N THR A 17 -29.81 -4.78 -25.73
CA THR A 17 -30.36 -3.65 -24.94
C THR A 17 -29.36 -3.17 -23.89
N PRO A 18 -29.22 -1.84 -23.68
CA PRO A 18 -28.27 -1.30 -22.71
C PRO A 18 -28.55 -1.76 -21.27
N GLN A 19 -29.81 -2.03 -20.93
CA GLN A 19 -30.21 -2.56 -19.62
C GLN A 19 -29.66 -3.97 -19.35
N ARG A 20 -29.53 -4.81 -20.37
CA ARG A 20 -28.95 -6.17 -20.24
C ARG A 20 -27.44 -6.12 -20.06
N LEU A 21 -26.77 -5.21 -20.74
CA LEU A 21 -25.34 -4.93 -20.52
C LEU A 21 -25.07 -4.42 -19.11
N LEU A 22 -25.86 -3.46 -18.63
CA LEU A 22 -25.75 -2.91 -17.28
C LEU A 22 -26.01 -3.99 -16.23
N GLY A 23 -27.04 -4.82 -16.41
CA GLY A 23 -27.34 -5.93 -15.51
C GLY A 23 -26.19 -6.95 -15.43
N ALA A 24 -25.61 -7.34 -16.57
CA ALA A 24 -24.48 -8.24 -16.61
C ALA A 24 -23.20 -7.64 -16.00
N ALA A 25 -22.93 -6.35 -16.24
CA ALA A 25 -21.80 -5.64 -15.65
C ALA A 25 -21.94 -5.56 -14.13
N SER A 26 -23.10 -5.17 -13.61
CA SER A 26 -23.38 -5.11 -12.17
C SER A 26 -23.24 -6.48 -11.50
N ALA A 27 -23.77 -7.54 -12.12
CA ALA A 27 -23.62 -8.89 -11.62
C ALA A 27 -22.15 -9.31 -11.53
N MET A 28 -21.36 -8.98 -12.55
CA MET A 28 -19.91 -9.24 -12.56
C MET A 28 -19.20 -8.50 -11.42
N VAL A 29 -19.52 -7.23 -11.18
CA VAL A 29 -18.95 -6.45 -10.07
C VAL A 29 -19.28 -7.11 -8.72
N VAL A 30 -20.54 -7.51 -8.50
CA VAL A 30 -20.95 -8.19 -7.28
C VAL A 30 -20.17 -9.48 -7.08
N VAL A 31 -20.01 -10.29 -8.13
CA VAL A 31 -19.22 -11.54 -8.07
C VAL A 31 -17.78 -11.24 -7.67
N VAL A 32 -17.13 -10.24 -8.28
CA VAL A 32 -15.75 -9.85 -7.94
C VAL A 32 -15.64 -9.42 -6.47
N LEU A 33 -16.57 -8.60 -5.97
CA LEU A 33 -16.58 -8.15 -4.58
C LEU A 33 -16.75 -9.31 -3.60
N VAL A 34 -17.71 -10.21 -3.86
CA VAL A 34 -17.95 -11.39 -3.03
C VAL A 34 -16.73 -12.31 -3.02
N CYS A 35 -16.13 -12.60 -4.19
CA CYS A 35 -14.92 -13.42 -4.26
C CYS A 35 -13.75 -12.79 -3.51
N THR A 36 -13.54 -11.47 -3.66
CA THR A 36 -12.47 -10.75 -2.95
C THR A 36 -12.67 -10.82 -1.44
N PHE A 37 -13.90 -10.60 -0.97
CA PHE A 37 -14.24 -10.71 0.45
C PHE A 37 -14.01 -12.12 0.99
N LEU A 38 -14.45 -13.16 0.26
CA LEU A 38 -14.24 -14.55 0.67
C LEU A 38 -12.76 -14.93 0.76
N VAL A 39 -11.93 -14.46 -0.19
CA VAL A 39 -10.47 -14.66 -0.12
C VAL A 39 -9.90 -14.00 1.13
N ALA A 40 -10.25 -12.74 1.39
CA ALA A 40 -9.80 -12.03 2.59
C ALA A 40 -10.26 -12.70 3.89
N TRP A 41 -11.53 -13.13 3.95
CA TRP A 41 -12.10 -13.79 5.12
C TRP A 41 -11.51 -15.18 5.37
N SER A 42 -11.20 -15.93 4.32
CA SER A 42 -10.64 -17.28 4.45
C SER A 42 -9.25 -17.34 5.08
N GLY A 43 -8.51 -16.22 5.10
CA GLY A 43 -7.13 -16.17 5.57
C GLY A 43 -6.10 -16.84 4.65
N ILE A 44 -6.50 -17.29 3.46
CA ILE A 44 -5.60 -17.94 2.50
C ILE A 44 -4.49 -17.00 2.00
N TYR A 45 -4.76 -15.70 1.98
CA TYR A 45 -3.79 -14.66 1.60
C TYR A 45 -3.19 -14.03 2.85
N SER A 46 -1.88 -14.20 3.05
CA SER A 46 -1.17 -13.63 4.20
C SER A 46 -0.81 -12.16 3.96
N VAL A 47 -1.15 -11.31 4.93
CA VAL A 47 -0.76 -9.88 4.99
C VAL A 47 0.38 -9.67 6.00
N ALA A 48 1.14 -10.73 6.31
CA ALA A 48 2.24 -10.63 7.27
C ALA A 48 3.37 -9.76 6.71
N ALA A 49 3.98 -8.93 7.55
CA ALA A 49 5.13 -8.11 7.18
C ALA A 49 6.35 -8.93 6.71
N SER A 50 6.37 -10.25 6.94
CA SER A 50 7.43 -11.18 6.51
C SER A 50 7.10 -11.93 5.21
N LYS A 51 6.00 -11.57 4.52
CA LYS A 51 5.56 -12.18 3.26
C LYS A 51 5.32 -11.10 2.22
N GLY A 52 5.93 -11.26 1.04
CA GLY A 52 5.68 -10.38 -0.09
C GLY A 52 4.28 -10.55 -0.65
N HIS A 53 3.83 -9.55 -1.41
CA HIS A 53 2.53 -9.57 -2.07
C HIS A 53 2.67 -9.77 -3.58
N PHE A 54 1.53 -9.97 -4.25
CA PHE A 54 1.52 -9.86 -5.69
C PHE A 54 1.82 -8.42 -6.11
N GLN A 55 2.51 -8.22 -7.24
CA GLN A 55 2.92 -6.91 -7.73
C GLN A 55 1.77 -5.88 -7.79
N ILE A 56 0.56 -6.32 -8.16
CA ILE A 56 -0.62 -5.45 -8.19
C ILE A 56 -1.07 -5.02 -6.79
N VAL A 57 -0.96 -5.92 -5.81
CA VAL A 57 -1.30 -5.64 -4.41
C VAL A 57 -0.26 -4.71 -3.80
N ASP A 58 1.04 -4.97 -4.02
CA ASP A 58 2.11 -4.08 -3.58
C ASP A 58 1.94 -2.66 -4.14
N TYR A 59 1.66 -2.55 -5.45
CA TYR A 59 1.40 -1.26 -6.08
C TYR A 59 0.21 -0.55 -5.44
N PHE A 60 -0.90 -1.25 -5.23
CA PHE A 60 -2.10 -0.67 -4.63
C PHE A 60 -1.87 -0.22 -3.19
N LEU A 61 -1.16 -1.01 -2.39
CA LEU A 61 -0.81 -0.66 -1.01
C LEU A 61 0.11 0.56 -0.95
N ARG A 62 1.15 0.60 -1.78
CA ARG A 62 2.05 1.75 -1.87
C ARG A 62 1.29 3.01 -2.31
N PHE A 63 0.47 2.89 -3.35
CA PHE A 63 -0.36 4.00 -3.82
C PHE A 63 -1.28 4.52 -2.70
N GLY A 64 -1.99 3.62 -1.99
CA GLY A 64 -2.87 4.01 -0.89
C GLY A 64 -2.11 4.71 0.24
N MET A 65 -0.95 4.17 0.63
CA MET A 65 -0.09 4.76 1.66
C MET A 65 0.39 6.16 1.26
N GLU A 66 0.97 6.33 0.07
CA GLU A 66 1.50 7.63 -0.39
C GLU A 66 0.42 8.71 -0.46
N ASN A 67 -0.78 8.36 -0.97
CA ASN A 67 -1.90 9.30 -1.03
C ASN A 67 -2.44 9.63 0.37
N SER A 68 -2.49 8.65 1.27
CA SER A 68 -2.93 8.86 2.65
C SER A 68 -2.01 9.84 3.38
N VAL A 69 -0.69 9.64 3.29
CA VAL A 69 0.31 10.53 3.87
C VAL A 69 0.15 11.94 3.31
N LYS A 70 0.10 12.10 1.99
CA LYS A 70 -0.08 13.42 1.34
C LYS A 70 -1.35 14.15 1.78
N ALA A 71 -2.45 13.42 1.98
CA ALA A 71 -3.74 14.00 2.36
C ALA A 71 -3.80 14.44 3.82
N HIS A 72 -3.04 13.81 4.72
CA HIS A 72 -3.09 14.07 6.16
C HIS A 72 -1.84 14.78 6.71
N ALA A 73 -0.78 14.89 5.92
CA ALA A 73 0.45 15.57 6.28
C ALA A 73 0.17 17.04 6.62
N PRO A 74 0.58 17.53 7.81
CA PRO A 74 0.47 18.95 8.14
C PRO A 74 1.30 19.81 7.19
N SER A 75 0.85 21.04 6.95
CA SER A 75 1.62 22.05 6.20
C SER A 75 2.68 22.71 7.10
N ILE A 76 3.56 21.89 7.67
CA ILE A 76 4.74 22.36 8.40
C ILE A 76 5.93 22.45 7.47
N SER A 77 6.75 23.47 7.69
CA SER A 77 8.12 23.54 7.18
C SER A 77 9.02 23.63 8.41
N LEU A 78 10.14 22.91 8.39
CA LEU A 78 11.12 23.05 9.45
C LEU A 78 11.61 24.50 9.48
N SER A 79 11.63 25.10 10.67
CA SER A 79 12.31 26.37 10.89
C SER A 79 13.79 26.17 10.58
N GLU A 80 14.41 27.06 9.79
CA GLU A 80 15.87 27.03 9.55
C GLU A 80 16.68 27.34 10.83
N GLU A 81 16.03 27.72 11.92
CA GLU A 81 16.68 27.93 13.21
C GLU A 81 17.15 26.60 13.80
N ASN A 82 18.45 26.35 13.65
CA ASN A 82 19.14 25.20 14.21
C ASN A 82 19.28 25.33 15.73
N ASP A 83 18.28 24.86 16.45
CA ASP A 83 18.28 24.72 17.91
C ASP A 83 18.88 23.35 18.30
N GLU A 84 20.09 23.39 18.87
CA GLU A 84 20.84 22.21 19.31
C GLU A 84 20.04 21.33 20.30
N ASP A 85 19.23 21.94 21.17
CA ASP A 85 18.42 21.20 22.14
C ASP A 85 17.25 20.48 21.45
N ARG A 86 16.65 21.09 20.42
CA ARG A 86 15.65 20.41 19.57
C ARG A 86 16.26 19.28 18.76
N ALA A 87 17.46 19.46 18.22
CA ALA A 87 18.16 18.40 17.50
C ALA A 87 18.44 17.20 18.41
N ARG A 88 18.87 17.43 19.65
CA ARG A 88 19.07 16.37 20.66
C ARG A 88 17.77 15.68 21.04
N LEU A 89 16.70 16.43 21.23
CA LEU A 89 15.38 15.86 21.50
C LEU A 89 14.88 15.01 20.32
N GLY A 90 15.02 15.50 19.08
CA GLY A 90 14.69 14.76 17.87
C GLY A 90 15.49 13.47 17.73
N ALA A 91 16.80 13.50 18.03
CA ALA A 91 17.65 12.31 18.05
C ALA A 91 17.19 11.29 19.09
N ALA A 92 16.77 11.72 20.28
CA ALA A 92 16.22 10.84 21.31
C ALA A 92 14.90 10.18 20.85
N HIS A 93 13.99 10.94 20.23
CA HIS A 93 12.75 10.40 19.66
C HIS A 93 13.02 9.41 18.53
N PHE A 94 13.93 9.74 17.62
CA PHE A 94 14.34 8.85 16.53
C PHE A 94 14.91 7.54 17.06
N HIS A 95 15.80 7.62 18.07
CA HIS A 95 16.41 6.43 18.64
C HIS A 95 15.38 5.55 19.38
N ALA A 96 14.39 6.16 20.03
CA ALA A 96 13.34 5.43 20.75
C ALA A 96 12.28 4.82 19.83
N GLY A 97 11.91 5.50 18.73
CA GLY A 97 10.77 5.10 17.89
C GLY A 97 11.14 4.50 16.53
N CYS A 98 12.21 4.96 15.90
CA CYS A 98 12.52 4.67 14.50
C CYS A 98 13.70 3.72 14.33
N ALA A 99 14.73 3.87 15.18
CA ALA A 99 16.01 3.19 15.02
C ALA A 99 15.93 1.66 15.13
N TYR A 100 14.94 1.12 15.84
CA TYR A 100 14.74 -0.34 15.91
C TYR A 100 14.49 -0.96 14.53
N CYS A 101 13.74 -0.26 13.67
CA CYS A 101 13.39 -0.70 12.33
C CYS A 101 14.35 -0.17 11.27
N HIS A 102 14.74 1.10 11.35
CA HIS A 102 15.51 1.79 10.30
C HIS A 102 17.01 1.88 10.57
N GLY A 103 17.47 1.46 11.76
CA GLY A 103 18.84 1.65 12.21
C GLY A 103 19.13 3.10 12.63
N SER A 104 20.35 3.34 13.08
CA SER A 104 20.89 4.65 13.41
C SER A 104 22.41 4.67 13.14
N PRO A 105 23.08 5.84 13.16
CA PRO A 105 24.54 5.88 13.06
C PRO A 105 25.20 4.96 14.09
N GLY A 106 25.97 3.98 13.62
CA GLY A 106 26.62 2.97 14.48
C GLY A 106 25.72 1.84 14.98
N THR A 107 24.41 1.86 14.68
CA THR A 107 23.47 0.79 15.04
C THR A 107 22.78 0.25 13.78
N PRO A 108 23.10 -0.97 13.33
CA PRO A 108 22.46 -1.53 12.14
C PRO A 108 20.98 -1.82 12.37
N ILE A 109 20.22 -2.00 11.28
CA ILE A 109 18.84 -2.47 11.32
C ILE A 109 18.77 -3.79 12.10
N SER A 110 17.76 -3.93 12.96
CA SER A 110 17.59 -5.17 13.72
C SER A 110 17.35 -6.37 12.79
N PRO A 111 17.86 -7.57 13.10
CA PRO A 111 17.66 -8.75 12.24
C PRO A 111 16.18 -9.09 11.99
N VAL A 112 15.32 -8.79 12.98
CA VAL A 112 13.87 -8.95 12.89
C VAL A 112 13.27 -7.99 11.86
N ALA A 113 13.61 -6.70 11.96
CA ALA A 113 13.15 -5.70 11.00
C ALA A 113 13.72 -5.94 9.58
N ALA A 114 14.97 -6.37 9.47
CA ALA A 114 15.59 -6.73 8.20
C ALA A 114 14.87 -7.90 7.49
N SER A 115 14.10 -8.70 8.22
CA SER A 115 13.31 -9.81 7.67
C SER A 115 11.90 -9.40 7.23
N MET A 116 11.55 -8.11 7.33
CA MET A 116 10.31 -7.58 6.75
C MET A 116 10.41 -7.49 5.22
N LEU A 117 9.27 -7.47 4.54
CA LEU A 117 9.14 -7.39 3.09
C LEU A 117 8.20 -6.23 2.70
N PRO A 118 8.71 -5.19 2.00
CA PRO A 118 10.13 -4.93 1.80
C PRO A 118 10.85 -4.62 3.12
N PRO A 119 12.18 -4.84 3.20
CA PRO A 119 12.93 -4.46 4.40
C PRO A 119 12.84 -2.93 4.60
N PRO A 120 12.78 -2.43 5.85
CA PRO A 120 12.77 -1.01 6.11
C PRO A 120 14.04 -0.37 5.52
N PRO A 121 13.93 0.73 4.77
CA PRO A 121 15.08 1.38 4.17
C PRO A 121 15.88 2.15 5.24
N ASP A 122 17.14 2.45 4.93
CA ASP A 122 17.83 3.56 5.61
C ASP A 122 17.08 4.86 5.27
N LEU A 123 16.62 5.57 6.30
CA LEU A 123 15.82 6.78 6.10
C LEU A 123 16.64 7.91 5.45
N ARG A 124 17.97 7.91 5.56
CA ARG A 124 18.83 8.88 4.88
C ARG A 124 18.69 8.83 3.36
N ASP A 125 18.40 7.64 2.82
CA ASP A 125 18.24 7.43 1.37
C ASP A 125 16.84 7.79 0.86
N LYS A 126 15.88 8.00 1.77
CA LYS A 126 14.45 8.19 1.43
C LYS A 126 13.89 9.53 1.87
N VAL A 127 14.46 10.16 2.89
CA VAL A 127 13.94 11.40 3.49
C VAL A 127 13.73 12.50 2.46
N SER A 128 14.63 12.63 1.48
CA SER A 128 14.54 13.65 0.42
C SER A 128 13.41 13.45 -0.58
N LEU A 129 12.72 12.29 -0.54
CA LEU A 129 11.57 12.00 -1.41
C LEU A 129 10.26 12.53 -0.83
N TRP A 130 10.27 12.98 0.42
CA TRP A 130 9.10 13.41 1.19
C TRP A 130 9.29 14.85 1.69
N ARG A 131 8.19 15.56 1.89
CA ARG A 131 8.20 16.89 2.53
C ARG A 131 8.29 16.74 4.04
N ASP A 132 8.74 17.77 4.76
CA ASP A 132 8.88 17.73 6.22
C ASP A 132 7.61 17.28 6.96
N GLY A 133 6.43 17.73 6.52
CA GLY A 133 5.16 17.31 7.10
C GLY A 133 4.72 15.89 6.75
N GLU A 134 5.40 15.21 5.82
CA GLU A 134 5.12 13.84 5.38
C GLU A 134 6.04 12.81 6.06
N LEU A 135 6.97 13.25 6.91
CA LEU A 135 7.94 12.42 7.64
C LEU A 135 7.45 11.97 9.02
#